data_AF-A0A971U7A5-F1
#
_entry.id   AF-A0A971U7A5-F1
#
_cell.length_a   1.000
_cell.length_b   1.000
_cell.length_c   1.000
_cell.angle_alpha   90.00
_cell.angle_beta   90.00
_cell.angle_gamma   90.00
#
_symmetry.space_group_name_H-M   'P 1'
#
loop_
_entity.id
_entity.type
_entity.pdbx_description
1 polymer ?
#
loop_
_entity_poly.entity_id
_entity_poly.type
_entity_poly.pdbx_seq_one_letter_code
_entity_poly.pdbx_strand_id
1 'polypeptide(L)'
;MYPFQLSPTGRFHWRWCVLVAVFLLALTCAPVAQAAPPLHCAVPPTMGVPTWLLASMQSVSLCDLVAGASPQVPAGEHVVAAGETLSAIAQRYNTTTAVLAELNGIRDPGLLAIGTRLRLPGPGAESAPTQTTNPGIQLASACGEGLSAHPLDIPAEPARLEILGDRLYMLAGGQLYGLPLSQITDGAALLTPESLSSPTTEVGGIMLQELMDLTADSTTGELVILNKVGDLLAYRPESASWSVRMVAASLPGYWIDPQYLAITQIGASTYALDQDNASVWRLAPGASQPVVQRSGGYIAGASDLAAWGERLVLARRDGTLTDGGGAAHLAGLEKLSWASDVNATSDGLLAVDGDGRRVVLEGPEGTVDVRLRAAGMQRLRTATASGGVIYAVGGTVLYRVTSLQPEASCPAVPWDDRWMFNGVDLNNDVPALTLPFAGGILPSRPRSYPGARRMYRYGIHEGVDFYDGDAPGLAYGSAVAVIAPGTVVRIDSDFAEIPPADYEPMMREIAQMHRTPEEYLDRLRGQQVWVEHAPGVVSRYSHLSAVASDLQVGDHVETGHVIGRVGNSGTSDGVYRTTAGYHLHWEIWVGSRYLGQGLTIPETMRIYRQLF
;
A
#
# COMPACT_ATOMS: atom_id res chain seq x y z
N MET A 1 -40.07 -40.04 23.89
CA MET A 1 -39.82 -41.47 23.66
C MET A 1 -38.30 -41.66 23.76
N TYR A 2 -37.80 -42.14 24.90
CA TYR A 2 -36.41 -42.56 25.15
C TYR A 2 -36.16 -43.94 24.50
N PRO A 3 -34.94 -44.53 24.48
CA PRO A 3 -33.61 -44.01 24.90
C PRO A 3 -32.44 -44.38 23.95
N PHE A 4 -31.23 -43.87 24.23
CA PHE A 4 -30.05 -44.75 24.40
C PHE A 4 -29.02 -44.09 25.34
N GLN A 5 -28.53 -44.88 26.29
CA GLN A 5 -27.61 -44.55 27.39
C GLN A 5 -26.24 -45.24 27.17
N LEU A 6 -25.16 -44.57 27.63
CA LEU A 6 -23.98 -45.04 28.41
C LEU A 6 -23.16 -46.26 27.91
N SER A 7 -21.82 -46.39 27.98
CA SER A 7 -20.69 -45.65 28.58
C SER A 7 -19.35 -46.38 28.21
N PRO A 8 -18.19 -46.31 28.94
CA PRO A 8 -16.90 -45.89 28.36
C PRO A 8 -15.77 -46.94 28.49
N THR A 9 -14.58 -46.64 27.94
CA THR A 9 -13.21 -47.09 28.31
C THR A 9 -12.29 -46.66 27.15
N GLY A 10 -11.04 -46.22 27.28
CA GLY A 10 -10.14 -45.99 28.39
C GLY A 10 -8.76 -45.64 27.78
N ARG A 11 -8.09 -44.63 28.35
CA ARG A 11 -6.62 -44.41 28.38
C ARG A 11 -5.86 -44.34 27.05
N PHE A 12 -5.43 -43.13 26.68
CA PHE A 12 -4.18 -42.92 25.92
C PHE A 12 -3.21 -42.04 26.70
N HIS A 13 -1.96 -42.50 26.72
CA HIS A 13 -0.88 -42.05 27.59
C HIS A 13 -0.31 -40.70 27.16
N TRP A 14 -0.10 -39.82 28.14
CA TRP A 14 0.88 -38.73 28.09
C TRP A 14 2.29 -39.31 28.15
N ARG A 15 3.19 -38.88 27.25
CA ARG A 15 4.61 -38.72 27.55
C ARG A 15 5.24 -37.62 26.70
N TRP A 16 5.74 -36.62 27.41
CA TRP A 16 6.63 -35.54 27.00
C TRP A 16 8.02 -36.06 26.60
N CYS A 17 8.71 -35.34 25.71
CA CYS A 17 10.16 -35.12 25.74
C CYS A 17 10.58 -34.09 24.66
N VAL A 18 10.63 -32.79 25.00
CA VAL A 18 11.65 -31.85 24.51
C VAL A 18 11.76 -30.74 25.56
N LEU A 19 12.91 -30.60 26.21
CA LEU A 19 13.38 -29.30 26.70
C LEU A 19 14.90 -29.31 26.88
N VAL A 20 15.50 -28.38 26.14
CA VAL A 20 16.88 -27.91 26.24
C VAL A 20 17.02 -27.09 27.53
N ALA A 21 18.12 -27.27 28.26
CA ALA A 21 18.55 -26.34 29.29
C ALA A 21 20.06 -26.14 29.21
N VAL A 22 20.46 -24.87 29.08
CA VAL A 22 21.83 -24.36 29.24
C VAL A 22 21.84 -23.46 30.48
N PHE A 23 22.85 -23.62 31.35
CA PHE A 23 23.73 -22.59 31.93
C PHE A 23 24.14 -22.84 33.39
N LEU A 24 25.45 -22.64 33.63
CA LEU A 24 26.16 -22.03 34.77
C LEU A 24 27.58 -22.68 34.84
N LEU A 25 28.71 -22.01 35.08
CA LEU A 25 28.95 -20.90 36.00
C LEU A 25 30.31 -20.21 35.67
N ALA A 26 30.48 -19.02 36.23
CA ALA A 26 31.51 -17.99 36.05
C ALA A 26 32.99 -18.39 36.21
N LEU A 27 33.89 -17.58 35.63
CA LEU A 27 35.15 -17.16 36.25
C LEU A 27 35.74 -15.90 35.60
N THR A 28 36.27 -15.04 36.46
CA THR A 28 36.84 -13.70 36.29
C THR A 28 38.24 -13.68 35.64
N CYS A 29 38.57 -12.62 34.90
CA CYS A 29 39.78 -11.78 35.10
C CYS A 29 39.93 -10.70 34.01
N ALA A 30 40.26 -9.46 34.42
CA ALA A 30 40.81 -8.39 33.57
C ALA A 30 42.34 -8.61 33.37
N PRO A 31 43.04 -7.94 32.41
CA PRO A 31 43.42 -6.53 32.59
C PRO A 31 43.56 -5.63 31.32
N VAL A 32 43.38 -4.32 31.54
CA VAL A 32 44.16 -3.12 31.11
C VAL A 32 44.81 -3.04 29.71
N ALA A 33 44.47 -1.98 28.95
CA ALA A 33 45.38 -1.05 28.24
C ALA A 33 44.55 0.14 27.67
N GLN A 34 44.52 1.31 28.31
CA GLN A 34 45.39 2.49 28.13
C GLN A 34 44.93 3.45 27.01
N ALA A 35 44.41 4.60 27.42
CA ALA A 35 43.92 5.71 26.60
C ALA A 35 45.01 6.77 26.36
N ALA A 36 44.93 7.50 25.24
CA ALA A 36 45.67 8.73 24.97
C ALA A 36 44.76 9.82 24.37
N PRO A 37 45.04 11.12 24.57
CA PRO A 37 44.07 12.24 24.51
C PRO A 37 44.11 13.07 23.20
N PRO A 38 43.19 14.05 22.98
CA PRO A 38 43.09 14.78 21.72
C PRO A 38 44.04 15.99 21.65
N LEU A 39 44.62 16.20 20.48
CA LEU A 39 45.44 17.38 20.16
C LEU A 39 44.55 18.56 19.75
N HIS A 40 44.72 19.69 20.44
CA HIS A 40 44.19 20.99 20.06
C HIS A 40 45.21 21.70 19.14
N CYS A 41 44.78 22.19 17.98
CA CYS A 41 45.59 23.04 17.11
C CYS A 41 45.42 24.51 17.53
N ALA A 42 46.52 25.14 17.94
CA ALA A 42 46.62 26.59 18.13
C ALA A 42 47.21 27.25 16.87
N VAL A 43 46.58 28.34 16.43
CA VAL A 43 47.04 29.22 15.35
C VAL A 43 47.99 30.28 15.92
N PRO A 44 49.11 30.63 15.25
CA PRO A 44 49.78 31.90 15.46
C PRO A 44 49.61 32.85 14.26
N PRO A 45 49.75 34.19 14.47
CA PRO A 45 49.28 35.20 13.51
C PRO A 45 50.35 35.69 12.52
N THR A 46 49.83 36.04 11.33
CA THR A 46 50.21 37.06 10.33
C THR A 46 51.47 37.92 10.50
N MET A 47 52.28 37.97 9.43
CA MET A 47 52.91 39.15 8.78
C MET A 47 53.32 38.69 7.36
N GLY A 48 53.09 39.32 6.20
CA GLY A 48 52.73 40.68 5.80
C GLY A 48 53.83 41.26 4.91
N VAL A 49 53.75 41.17 3.56
CA VAL A 49 54.46 42.04 2.58
C VAL A 49 53.93 41.87 1.14
N PRO A 50 54.12 42.84 0.21
CA PRO A 50 53.03 43.44 -0.57
C PRO A 50 53.16 43.31 -2.10
N THR A 51 52.09 43.70 -2.78
CA THR A 51 51.89 43.88 -4.23
C THR A 51 52.80 44.96 -4.82
N TRP A 52 53.61 44.68 -5.88
CA TRP A 52 53.99 45.59 -7.02
C TRP A 52 54.51 44.79 -8.25
N LEU A 53 53.91 45.07 -9.42
CA LEU A 53 54.37 45.08 -10.85
C LEU A 53 54.97 43.86 -11.65
N LEU A 54 54.26 43.60 -12.77
CA LEU A 54 54.66 43.26 -14.16
C LEU A 54 55.26 41.85 -14.45
N ALA A 55 54.56 40.96 -15.15
CA ALA A 55 54.20 40.92 -16.58
C ALA A 55 55.33 40.42 -17.52
N SER A 56 55.15 39.22 -18.08
CA SER A 56 55.53 38.90 -19.47
C SER A 56 54.84 37.63 -19.97
N MET A 57 54.24 37.74 -21.15
CA MET A 57 53.52 36.73 -21.93
C MET A 57 54.41 35.58 -22.42
N GLN A 58 53.88 34.35 -22.56
CA GLN A 58 53.40 33.73 -23.82
C GLN A 58 53.37 32.18 -23.78
N SER A 59 52.17 31.63 -24.04
CA SER A 59 51.83 30.39 -24.79
C SER A 59 52.47 29.02 -24.46
N VAL A 60 51.63 28.05 -24.06
CA VAL A 60 51.26 26.83 -24.84
C VAL A 60 49.87 26.37 -24.37
N SER A 61 48.98 26.01 -25.30
CA SER A 61 47.71 25.30 -25.06
C SER A 61 47.80 23.92 -25.73
N LEU A 62 47.47 22.85 -25.00
CA LEU A 62 46.38 21.90 -25.27
C LEU A 62 46.51 20.67 -24.35
N CYS A 63 45.36 20.15 -23.94
CA CYS A 63 45.04 18.76 -23.52
C CYS A 63 46.19 17.89 -22.96
N ASP A 64 46.06 17.48 -21.70
CA ASP A 64 45.76 16.07 -21.36
C ASP A 64 45.77 15.81 -19.84
N LEU A 65 44.85 14.93 -19.43
CA LEU A 65 44.75 14.21 -18.16
C LEU A 65 44.41 15.00 -16.87
N VAL A 66 43.12 15.08 -16.57
CA VAL A 66 42.65 14.83 -15.19
C VAL A 66 41.73 13.61 -15.22
N ALA A 67 42.34 12.44 -15.06
CA ALA A 67 41.65 11.24 -14.59
C ALA A 67 41.41 11.37 -13.09
N GLY A 68 40.23 10.90 -12.66
CA GLY A 68 39.64 11.22 -11.37
C GLY A 68 40.24 10.52 -10.15
N ALA A 69 39.76 11.00 -8.99
CA ALA A 69 39.76 10.24 -7.75
C ALA A 69 38.37 10.42 -7.10
N SER A 70 37.49 9.43 -7.29
CA SER A 70 36.25 9.31 -6.51
C SER A 70 36.59 9.04 -5.04
N PRO A 71 35.87 9.64 -4.07
CA PRO A 71 36.06 9.34 -2.65
C PRO A 71 35.77 7.86 -2.39
N GLN A 72 36.76 7.16 -1.82
CA GLN A 72 36.69 5.73 -1.52
C GLN A 72 35.82 5.49 -0.27
N VAL A 73 34.85 4.57 -0.38
CA VAL A 73 34.05 4.07 0.75
C VAL A 73 34.89 3.06 1.56
N PRO A 74 34.98 3.16 2.89
CA PRO A 74 35.66 2.15 3.69
C PRO A 74 34.82 0.87 3.77
N ALA A 75 35.47 -0.28 3.57
CA ALA A 75 34.87 -1.59 3.85
C ALA A 75 34.54 -1.71 5.35
N GLY A 76 33.30 -2.07 5.69
CA GLY A 76 32.85 -2.16 7.08
C GLY A 76 31.50 -2.88 7.27
N GLU A 77 31.13 -3.10 8.52
CA GLU A 77 29.78 -3.52 8.92
C GLU A 77 28.95 -2.29 9.31
N HIS A 78 27.66 -2.31 9.03
CA HIS A 78 26.68 -1.32 9.47
C HIS A 78 25.68 -1.96 10.43
N VAL A 79 25.47 -1.37 11.61
CA VAL A 79 24.47 -1.86 12.58
C VAL A 79 23.19 -1.04 12.39
N VAL A 80 22.11 -1.71 12.03
CA VAL A 80 20.81 -1.08 11.74
C VAL A 80 20.28 -0.37 12.98
N ALA A 81 20.04 0.93 12.87
CA ALA A 81 19.39 1.75 13.89
C ALA A 81 17.85 1.76 13.72
N ALA A 82 17.15 2.27 14.73
CA ALA A 82 15.70 2.46 14.65
C ALA A 82 15.33 3.39 13.48
N GLY A 83 14.36 2.96 12.66
CA GLY A 83 13.89 3.72 11.49
C GLY A 83 14.76 3.60 10.24
N GLU A 84 15.86 2.84 10.25
CA GLU A 84 16.65 2.61 9.04
C GLU A 84 16.07 1.44 8.22
N THR A 85 15.90 1.68 6.92
CA THR A 85 15.49 0.65 5.96
C THR A 85 16.70 0.13 5.19
N LEU A 86 16.59 -1.09 4.63
CA LEU A 86 17.66 -1.66 3.80
C LEU A 86 17.97 -0.75 2.59
N SER A 87 16.96 -0.04 2.07
CA SER A 87 17.11 0.93 0.98
C SER A 87 17.85 2.19 1.38
N ALA A 88 17.53 2.78 2.54
CA ALA A 88 18.23 3.95 3.05
C ALA A 88 19.70 3.64 3.36
N ILE A 89 19.97 2.44 3.87
CA ILE A 89 21.34 1.97 4.14
C ILE A 89 22.09 1.72 2.83
N ALA A 90 21.49 1.02 1.86
CA ALA A 90 22.10 0.78 0.56
C ALA A 90 22.46 2.11 -0.14
N GLN A 91 21.55 3.09 -0.11
CA GLN A 91 21.78 4.43 -0.65
C GLN A 91 22.94 5.14 0.06
N ARG A 92 22.99 5.08 1.39
CA ARG A 92 24.07 5.70 2.18
C ARG A 92 25.46 5.18 1.79
N TYR A 93 25.54 3.90 1.46
CA TYR A 93 26.80 3.24 1.10
C TYR A 93 26.98 3.07 -0.42
N ASN A 94 26.20 3.79 -1.23
CA ASN A 94 26.27 3.78 -2.69
C ASN A 94 26.24 2.35 -3.28
N THR A 95 25.33 1.53 -2.79
CA THR A 95 25.05 0.17 -3.26
C THR A 95 23.55 -0.02 -3.46
N THR A 96 23.10 -1.22 -3.83
CA THR A 96 21.67 -1.52 -4.04
C THR A 96 21.13 -2.38 -2.90
N THR A 97 19.81 -2.29 -2.67
CA THR A 97 19.09 -3.18 -1.75
C THR A 97 19.32 -4.64 -2.11
N ALA A 98 19.36 -4.97 -3.40
CA ALA A 98 19.62 -6.33 -3.89
C ALA A 98 21.02 -6.82 -3.48
N VAL A 99 22.06 -6.03 -3.72
CA VAL A 99 23.44 -6.37 -3.33
C VAL A 99 23.55 -6.50 -1.81
N LEU A 100 22.95 -5.57 -1.07
CA LEU A 100 22.99 -5.57 0.39
C LEU A 100 22.19 -6.74 0.99
N ALA A 101 21.04 -7.09 0.40
CA ALA A 101 20.20 -8.21 0.82
C ALA A 101 20.90 -9.54 0.55
N GLU A 102 21.47 -9.72 -0.64
CA GLU A 102 22.19 -10.93 -1.04
C GLU A 102 23.43 -11.13 -0.17
N LEU A 103 24.23 -10.07 0.02
CA LEU A 103 25.45 -10.09 0.85
C LEU A 103 25.16 -10.49 2.31
N ASN A 104 23.95 -10.21 2.79
CA ASN A 104 23.53 -10.45 4.17
C ASN A 104 22.49 -11.58 4.33
N GLY A 105 22.14 -12.29 3.25
CA GLY A 105 21.15 -13.37 3.28
C GLY A 105 19.73 -12.94 3.68
N ILE A 106 19.36 -11.68 3.40
CA ILE A 106 18.06 -11.10 3.75
C ILE A 106 17.03 -11.48 2.69
N ARG A 107 16.01 -12.25 3.10
CA ARG A 107 14.97 -12.75 2.19
C ARG A 107 13.83 -11.76 1.95
N ASP A 108 13.60 -10.86 2.91
CA ASP A 108 12.58 -9.82 2.82
C ASP A 108 13.21 -8.47 3.22
N PRO A 109 13.55 -7.61 2.24
CA PRO A 109 14.12 -6.29 2.48
C PRO A 109 13.23 -5.35 3.30
N GLY A 110 11.91 -5.63 3.38
CA GLY A 110 10.94 -4.85 4.16
C GLY A 110 10.91 -5.21 5.64
N LEU A 111 11.62 -6.26 6.07
CA LEU A 111 11.69 -6.72 7.46
C LEU A 111 13.14 -6.65 7.94
N LEU A 112 13.63 -5.44 8.20
CA LEU A 112 14.97 -5.23 8.74
C LEU A 112 14.91 -4.97 10.25
N ALA A 113 15.38 -5.94 11.04
CA ALA A 113 15.35 -5.83 12.50
C ALA A 113 16.41 -4.84 13.01
N ILE A 114 16.05 -3.98 13.95
CA ILE A 114 16.98 -3.08 14.66
C ILE A 114 18.10 -3.89 15.33
N GLY A 115 19.34 -3.42 15.22
CA GLY A 115 20.53 -4.09 15.75
C GLY A 115 21.12 -5.16 14.81
N THR A 116 20.48 -5.41 13.65
CA THR A 116 21.03 -6.29 12.61
C THR A 116 22.37 -5.75 12.12
N ARG A 117 23.39 -6.62 12.02
CA ARG A 117 24.69 -6.24 11.44
C ARG A 117 24.72 -6.58 9.95
N LEU A 118 24.82 -5.56 9.12
CA LEU A 118 24.93 -5.66 7.68
C LEU A 118 26.38 -5.54 7.25
N ARG A 119 26.88 -6.55 6.55
CA ARG A 119 28.11 -6.48 5.76
C ARG A 119 27.87 -5.52 4.59
N LEU A 120 28.79 -4.58 4.40
CA LEU A 120 28.79 -3.68 3.26
C LEU A 120 29.70 -4.24 2.16
N PRO A 121 29.37 -4.03 0.87
CA PRO A 121 30.24 -4.44 -0.23
C PRO A 121 31.58 -3.69 -0.19
N GLY A 122 32.69 -4.40 -0.45
CA GLY A 122 34.02 -3.81 -0.51
C GLY A 122 34.23 -2.95 -1.77
N PRO A 123 35.25 -2.07 -1.80
CA PRO A 123 35.56 -1.26 -2.97
C PRO A 123 35.91 -2.17 -4.15
N GLY A 124 35.08 -2.14 -5.20
CA GLY A 124 35.23 -2.95 -6.40
C GLY A 124 34.13 -4.01 -6.63
N ALA A 125 33.15 -4.16 -5.74
CA ALA A 125 31.95 -4.94 -5.99
C ALA A 125 30.87 -4.10 -6.71
N GLU A 126 31.25 -3.43 -7.80
CA GLU A 126 30.32 -3.04 -8.86
C GLU A 126 30.28 -4.18 -9.88
N SER A 127 29.95 -5.37 -9.39
CA SER A 127 29.37 -6.40 -10.25
C SER A 127 27.87 -6.15 -10.13
N ALA A 128 27.33 -5.37 -11.05
CA ALA A 128 25.91 -5.47 -11.38
C ALA A 128 25.57 -6.97 -11.40
N PRO A 129 24.51 -7.42 -10.72
CA PRO A 129 24.12 -8.82 -10.82
C PRO A 129 24.09 -9.13 -12.31
N THR A 130 24.81 -10.17 -12.73
CA THR A 130 24.77 -10.64 -14.12
C THR A 130 23.31 -10.91 -14.38
N GLN A 131 22.63 -9.94 -15.01
CA GLN A 131 21.24 -10.05 -15.34
C GLN A 131 21.17 -11.31 -16.19
N THR A 132 20.52 -12.34 -15.69
CA THR A 132 19.94 -13.34 -16.58
C THR A 132 18.81 -12.63 -17.32
N THR A 133 19.15 -11.69 -18.21
CA THR A 133 18.22 -11.14 -19.18
C THR A 133 17.78 -12.34 -20.00
N ASN A 134 16.53 -12.74 -19.84
CA ASN A 134 15.93 -13.58 -20.84
C ASN A 134 16.00 -12.77 -22.15
N PRO A 135 16.66 -13.26 -23.22
CA PRO A 135 16.85 -12.48 -24.46
C PRO A 135 15.54 -12.06 -25.15
N GLY A 136 14.38 -12.52 -24.66
CA GLY A 136 13.06 -12.11 -25.11
C GLY A 136 12.49 -10.84 -24.44
N ILE A 137 13.14 -10.25 -23.43
CA ILE A 137 12.68 -9.00 -22.79
C ILE A 137 13.61 -7.86 -23.19
N GLN A 138 13.05 -6.86 -23.89
CA GLN A 138 13.79 -5.67 -24.31
C GLN A 138 13.77 -4.61 -23.20
N LEU A 139 14.94 -4.24 -22.69
CA LEU A 139 15.09 -3.12 -21.77
C LEU A 139 15.05 -1.78 -22.53
N ALA A 140 14.28 -0.82 -22.04
CA ALA A 140 14.14 0.50 -22.62
C ALA A 140 13.91 1.59 -21.56
N SER A 141 13.97 2.85 -21.98
CA SER A 141 13.63 4.00 -21.14
C SER A 141 12.86 5.06 -21.93
N ALA A 142 12.07 5.85 -21.21
CA ALA A 142 11.37 7.01 -21.73
C ALA A 142 11.86 8.27 -21.02
N CYS A 143 12.26 9.28 -21.78
CA CYS A 143 12.74 10.57 -21.28
C CYS A 143 12.69 11.63 -22.39
N GLY A 144 12.92 12.90 -22.05
CA GLY A 144 13.02 13.99 -23.03
C GLY A 144 11.73 14.14 -23.85
N GLU A 145 11.87 14.30 -25.17
CA GLU A 145 10.72 14.48 -26.09
C GLU A 145 9.79 13.26 -26.16
N GLY A 146 10.24 12.07 -25.73
CA GLY A 146 9.44 10.86 -25.68
C GLY A 146 8.56 10.70 -24.45
N LEU A 147 8.70 11.60 -23.46
CA LEU A 147 8.00 11.54 -22.17
C LEU A 147 7.50 12.93 -21.79
N SER A 148 6.20 13.19 -21.94
CA SER A 148 5.54 14.41 -21.49
C SER A 148 4.80 14.18 -20.17
N ALA A 149 4.75 15.22 -19.33
CA ALA A 149 4.13 15.19 -18.01
C ALA A 149 3.01 16.23 -17.94
N HIS A 150 1.83 15.80 -17.51
CA HIS A 150 0.62 16.59 -17.52
C HIS A 150 -0.05 16.57 -16.14
N PRO A 151 0.04 17.66 -15.36
CA PRO A 151 -0.76 17.80 -14.15
C PRO A 151 -2.25 17.58 -14.43
N LEU A 152 -2.92 16.91 -13.49
CA LEU A 152 -4.35 16.64 -13.51
C LEU A 152 -5.03 17.49 -12.44
N ASP A 153 -6.10 18.19 -12.82
CA ASP A 153 -7.00 18.86 -11.87
C ASP A 153 -8.05 17.87 -11.35
N ILE A 154 -7.65 17.08 -10.35
CA ILE A 154 -8.45 16.01 -9.75
C ILE A 154 -8.21 15.94 -8.24
N PRO A 155 -9.18 15.44 -7.44
CA PRO A 155 -9.12 15.53 -5.98
C PRO A 155 -8.17 14.52 -5.30
N ALA A 156 -7.58 13.59 -6.07
CA ALA A 156 -6.70 12.55 -5.56
C ALA A 156 -5.87 11.96 -6.69
N GLU A 157 -4.78 11.31 -6.35
CA GLU A 157 -4.04 10.44 -7.28
C GLU A 157 -4.97 9.32 -7.82
N PRO A 158 -5.02 9.12 -9.15
CA PRO A 158 -5.75 8.03 -9.79
C PRO A 158 -5.30 6.64 -9.31
N ALA A 159 -6.26 5.81 -8.91
CA ALA A 159 -6.03 4.42 -8.50
C ALA A 159 -5.98 3.44 -9.68
N ARG A 160 -6.74 3.72 -10.75
CA ARG A 160 -6.80 2.88 -11.95
C ARG A 160 -6.97 3.75 -13.19
N LEU A 161 -6.31 3.38 -14.28
CA LEU A 161 -6.53 3.93 -15.62
C LEU A 161 -7.08 2.85 -16.55
N GLU A 162 -7.99 3.24 -17.44
CA GLU A 162 -8.47 2.37 -18.51
C GLU A 162 -8.78 3.17 -19.77
N ILE A 163 -8.55 2.58 -20.94
CA ILE A 163 -8.95 3.17 -22.21
C ILE A 163 -10.12 2.39 -22.80
N LEU A 164 -11.16 3.12 -23.21
CA LEU A 164 -12.27 2.58 -23.97
C LEU A 164 -12.67 3.58 -25.06
N GLY A 165 -12.51 3.16 -26.32
CA GLY A 165 -12.69 4.05 -27.47
C GLY A 165 -11.59 5.10 -27.55
N ASP A 166 -11.98 6.37 -27.69
CA ASP A 166 -11.09 7.53 -27.81
C ASP A 166 -10.89 8.29 -26.48
N ARG A 167 -11.23 7.66 -25.35
CA ARG A 167 -11.19 8.28 -24.02
C ARG A 167 -10.37 7.44 -23.04
N LEU A 168 -9.61 8.16 -22.21
CA LEU A 168 -8.99 7.67 -20.99
C LEU A 168 -9.97 7.86 -19.83
N TYR A 169 -10.22 6.79 -19.08
CA TYR A 169 -10.98 6.80 -17.85
C TYR A 169 -10.06 6.59 -16.67
N MET A 170 -10.42 7.19 -15.54
CA MET A 170 -9.63 7.09 -14.33
C MET A 170 -10.53 7.04 -13.10
N LEU A 171 -10.16 6.20 -12.13
CA LEU A 171 -10.74 6.24 -10.79
C LEU A 171 -9.88 7.11 -9.90
N ALA A 172 -10.42 8.21 -9.38
CA ALA A 172 -9.71 9.10 -8.46
C ALA A 172 -10.64 9.51 -7.32
N GLY A 173 -10.16 9.40 -6.07
CA GLY A 173 -10.92 9.81 -4.89
C GLY A 173 -12.27 9.07 -4.71
N GLY A 174 -12.37 7.83 -5.21
CA GLY A 174 -13.59 7.04 -5.16
C GLY A 174 -14.62 7.37 -6.25
N GLN A 175 -14.26 8.17 -7.26
CA GLN A 175 -15.15 8.61 -8.34
C GLN A 175 -14.57 8.29 -9.72
N LEU A 176 -15.43 8.28 -10.73
CA LEU A 176 -15.07 8.03 -12.12
C LEU A 176 -14.88 9.37 -12.84
N TYR A 177 -13.76 9.49 -13.55
CA TYR A 177 -13.46 10.62 -14.42
C TYR A 177 -13.13 10.13 -15.83
N GLY A 178 -13.33 11.00 -16.82
CA GLY A 178 -12.99 10.73 -18.21
C GLY A 178 -12.30 11.90 -18.90
N LEU A 179 -11.36 11.59 -19.79
CA LEU A 179 -10.58 12.57 -20.55
C LEU A 179 -10.42 12.08 -22.01
N PRO A 180 -10.80 12.88 -23.01
CA PRO A 180 -10.54 12.51 -24.41
C PRO A 180 -9.04 12.42 -24.69
N LEU A 181 -8.61 11.34 -25.36
CA LEU A 181 -7.20 11.14 -25.72
C LEU A 181 -6.67 12.26 -26.62
N SER A 182 -7.54 12.87 -27.43
CA SER A 182 -7.21 14.02 -28.28
C SER A 182 -6.80 15.28 -27.51
N GLN A 183 -7.10 15.38 -26.22
CA GLN A 183 -6.66 16.49 -25.36
C GLN A 183 -5.27 16.25 -24.76
N ILE A 184 -4.80 15.00 -24.72
CA ILE A 184 -3.52 14.62 -24.12
C ILE A 184 -2.41 14.79 -25.16
N THR A 185 -2.00 16.05 -25.36
CA THR A 185 -0.98 16.46 -26.31
C THR A 185 0.23 17.04 -25.59
N ASP A 186 1.40 17.03 -26.22
CA ASP A 186 2.65 17.48 -25.57
C ASP A 186 2.63 18.96 -25.12
N GLY A 187 1.74 19.78 -25.69
CA GLY A 187 1.54 21.19 -25.29
C GLY A 187 0.54 21.40 -24.14
N ALA A 188 -0.12 20.36 -23.63
CA ALA A 188 -1.12 20.50 -22.58
C ALA A 188 -0.47 20.72 -21.21
N ALA A 189 -0.59 21.94 -20.66
CA ALA A 189 0.03 22.30 -19.38
C ALA A 189 -0.76 21.86 -18.14
N LEU A 190 -2.09 21.70 -18.25
CA LEU A 190 -2.99 21.20 -17.21
C LEU A 190 -4.14 20.48 -17.91
N LEU A 191 -4.49 19.28 -17.43
CA LEU A 191 -5.61 18.50 -17.92
C LEU A 191 -6.73 18.53 -16.87
N THR A 192 -7.96 18.73 -17.31
CA THR A 192 -9.16 18.79 -16.45
C THR A 192 -10.12 17.65 -16.82
N PRO A 193 -9.91 16.43 -16.29
CA PRO A 193 -10.83 15.32 -16.51
C PRO A 193 -12.27 15.65 -16.11
N GLU A 194 -13.23 15.20 -16.92
CA GLU A 194 -14.66 15.35 -16.64
C GLU A 194 -15.09 14.39 -15.53
N SER A 195 -15.81 14.87 -14.51
CA SER A 195 -16.41 14.03 -13.48
C SER A 195 -17.63 13.30 -14.02
N LEU A 196 -17.58 11.97 -14.09
CA LEU A 196 -18.65 11.11 -14.60
C LEU A 196 -19.50 10.47 -13.49
N SER A 197 -19.05 10.61 -12.23
CA SER A 197 -19.82 10.30 -11.04
C SER A 197 -19.60 11.36 -9.95
N SER A 198 -20.41 11.28 -8.89
CA SER A 198 -20.38 12.14 -7.71
C SER A 198 -20.62 11.29 -6.44
N PRO A 199 -20.34 11.78 -5.23
CA PRO A 199 -20.62 11.03 -4.00
C PRO A 199 -22.13 10.85 -3.75
N THR A 200 -22.97 11.57 -4.50
CA THR A 200 -24.43 11.47 -4.49
C THR A 200 -24.98 10.65 -5.65
N THR A 201 -24.13 10.07 -6.50
CA THR A 201 -24.59 9.25 -7.61
C THR A 201 -25.22 7.97 -7.09
N GLU A 202 -26.41 7.66 -7.61
CA GLU A 202 -27.17 6.46 -7.30
C GLU A 202 -27.39 5.65 -8.57
N VAL A 203 -27.19 4.33 -8.50
CA VAL A 203 -27.34 3.41 -9.63
C VAL A 203 -28.25 2.27 -9.20
N GLY A 204 -29.48 2.24 -9.71
CA GLY A 204 -30.44 1.17 -9.41
C GLY A 204 -30.75 0.99 -7.92
N GLY A 205 -30.86 2.09 -7.15
CA GLY A 205 -31.07 2.03 -5.70
C GLY A 205 -29.79 2.02 -4.86
N ILE A 206 -28.62 1.95 -5.50
CA ILE A 206 -27.32 1.81 -4.83
C ILE A 206 -26.56 3.12 -4.89
N MET A 207 -26.28 3.71 -3.74
CA MET A 207 -25.40 4.86 -3.63
C MET A 207 -23.95 4.44 -3.91
N LEU A 208 -23.28 5.16 -4.82
CA LEU A 208 -21.85 4.97 -5.05
C LEU A 208 -21.09 5.42 -3.79
N GLN A 209 -20.34 4.50 -3.20
CA GLN A 209 -19.56 4.78 -1.99
C GLN A 209 -18.11 5.11 -2.36
N GLU A 210 -17.35 4.12 -2.82
CA GLU A 210 -15.96 4.31 -3.23
C GLU A 210 -15.63 3.36 -4.38
N LEU A 211 -15.43 3.91 -5.58
CA LEU A 211 -14.99 3.12 -6.73
C LEU A 211 -13.50 2.77 -6.57
N MET A 212 -13.16 1.49 -6.74
CA MET A 212 -11.84 0.96 -6.41
C MET A 212 -11.08 0.42 -7.62
N ASP A 213 -11.77 -0.27 -8.53
CA ASP A 213 -11.15 -0.84 -9.72
C ASP A 213 -12.11 -0.84 -10.91
N LEU A 214 -11.56 -0.90 -12.12
CA LEU A 214 -12.30 -0.77 -13.37
C LEU A 214 -11.63 -1.56 -14.50
N THR A 215 -12.44 -2.13 -15.40
CA THR A 215 -11.98 -2.79 -16.64
C THR A 215 -12.95 -2.52 -17.79
N ALA A 216 -12.44 -2.45 -19.02
CA ALA A 216 -13.27 -2.31 -20.20
C ALA A 216 -13.89 -3.64 -20.65
N ASP A 217 -15.18 -3.62 -20.93
CA ASP A 217 -15.88 -4.69 -21.65
C ASP A 217 -16.04 -4.27 -23.12
N SER A 218 -15.03 -4.61 -23.92
CA SER A 218 -14.98 -4.29 -25.35
C SER A 218 -16.11 -4.95 -26.16
N THR A 219 -16.80 -5.96 -25.61
CA THR A 219 -17.93 -6.61 -26.29
C THR A 219 -19.18 -5.73 -26.22
N THR A 220 -19.36 -5.02 -25.11
CA THR A 220 -20.54 -4.20 -24.85
C THR A 220 -20.30 -2.70 -25.01
N GLY A 221 -19.02 -2.28 -25.05
CA GLY A 221 -18.66 -0.86 -25.06
C GLY A 221 -18.90 -0.19 -23.71
N GLU A 222 -18.77 -0.95 -22.63
CA GLU A 222 -19.01 -0.47 -21.26
C GLU A 222 -17.75 -0.59 -20.41
N LEU A 223 -17.65 0.25 -19.39
CA LEU A 223 -16.73 0.03 -18.28
C LEU A 223 -17.43 -0.80 -17.22
N VAL A 224 -16.81 -1.87 -16.77
CA VAL A 224 -17.21 -2.62 -15.57
C VAL A 224 -16.42 -2.07 -14.40
N ILE A 225 -17.11 -1.71 -13.33
CA ILE A 225 -16.53 -0.95 -12.22
C ILE A 225 -16.86 -1.66 -10.91
N LEU A 226 -15.84 -1.88 -10.09
CA LEU A 226 -15.95 -2.43 -8.75
C LEU A 226 -16.08 -1.30 -7.72
N ASN A 227 -17.21 -1.29 -7.02
CA ASN A 227 -17.38 -0.48 -5.80
C ASN A 227 -16.79 -1.24 -4.60
N LYS A 228 -16.24 -0.53 -3.62
CA LYS A 228 -15.50 -1.10 -2.49
C LYS A 228 -16.34 -2.00 -1.58
N VAL A 229 -17.67 -1.82 -1.56
CA VAL A 229 -18.59 -2.74 -0.87
C VAL A 229 -18.79 -4.08 -1.61
N GLY A 230 -18.30 -4.19 -2.84
CA GLY A 230 -18.28 -5.41 -3.65
C GLY A 230 -19.30 -5.46 -4.78
N ASP A 231 -20.07 -4.39 -4.99
CA ASP A 231 -21.00 -4.29 -6.12
C ASP A 231 -20.23 -4.15 -7.44
N LEU A 232 -20.75 -4.77 -8.49
CA LEU A 232 -20.30 -4.54 -9.86
C LEU A 232 -21.30 -3.68 -10.60
N LEU A 233 -20.80 -2.59 -11.14
CA LEU A 233 -21.56 -1.59 -11.87
C LEU A 233 -21.07 -1.55 -13.31
N ALA A 234 -21.89 -1.00 -14.20
CA ALA A 234 -21.47 -0.69 -15.55
C ALA A 234 -21.76 0.77 -15.89
N TYR A 235 -20.80 1.41 -16.54
CA TYR A 235 -20.96 2.73 -17.14
C TYR A 235 -20.81 2.62 -18.66
N ARG A 236 -21.82 3.09 -19.39
CA ARG A 236 -21.81 3.15 -20.86
C ARG A 236 -21.51 4.57 -21.31
N PRO A 237 -20.33 4.84 -21.89
CA PRO A 237 -19.97 6.19 -22.30
C PRO A 237 -20.88 6.81 -23.36
N GLU A 238 -21.30 6.03 -24.35
CA GLU A 238 -22.09 6.51 -25.50
C GLU A 238 -23.42 7.15 -25.07
N SER A 239 -24.05 6.62 -24.03
CA SER A 239 -25.33 7.09 -23.49
C SER A 239 -25.19 7.79 -22.14
N ALA A 240 -23.96 7.94 -21.63
CA ALA A 240 -23.67 8.43 -20.28
C ALA A 240 -24.52 7.76 -19.18
N SER A 241 -24.77 6.46 -19.30
CA SER A 241 -25.72 5.74 -18.46
C SER A 241 -25.06 4.72 -17.56
N TRP A 242 -25.54 4.64 -16.32
CA TRP A 242 -25.12 3.66 -15.33
C TRP A 242 -26.13 2.51 -15.21
N SER A 243 -25.63 1.31 -14.89
CA SER A 243 -26.46 0.15 -14.54
C SER A 243 -25.78 -0.74 -13.50
N VAL A 244 -26.58 -1.54 -12.79
CA VAL A 244 -26.07 -2.54 -11.84
C VAL A 244 -25.85 -3.85 -12.57
N ARG A 245 -24.64 -4.41 -12.51
CA ARG A 245 -24.33 -5.76 -13.01
C ARG A 245 -24.48 -6.82 -11.92
N MET A 246 -24.07 -6.51 -10.69
CA MET A 246 -24.21 -7.40 -9.54
C MET A 246 -24.28 -6.57 -8.27
N VAL A 247 -25.21 -6.94 -7.39
CA VAL A 247 -25.24 -6.45 -6.02
C VAL A 247 -24.46 -7.43 -5.15
N ALA A 248 -23.55 -6.93 -4.33
CA ALA A 248 -22.82 -7.74 -3.38
C ALA A 248 -23.79 -8.44 -2.43
N ALA A 249 -23.54 -9.72 -2.17
CA ALA A 249 -24.32 -10.52 -1.24
C ALA A 249 -23.41 -11.53 -0.55
N SER A 250 -23.79 -11.94 0.67
CA SER A 250 -23.14 -13.06 1.33
C SER A 250 -23.33 -14.34 0.51
N LEU A 251 -22.27 -15.13 0.39
CA LEU A 251 -22.30 -16.37 -0.39
C LEU A 251 -22.53 -17.58 0.52
N PRO A 252 -23.53 -18.44 0.23
CA PRO A 252 -23.78 -19.64 1.01
C PRO A 252 -22.53 -20.55 1.06
N GLY A 253 -22.20 -21.02 2.26
CA GLY A 253 -21.08 -21.96 2.48
C GLY A 253 -19.71 -21.31 2.68
N TYR A 254 -19.61 -19.98 2.61
CA TYR A 254 -18.38 -19.24 2.93
C TYR A 254 -18.47 -18.64 4.33
N TRP A 255 -17.45 -18.92 5.15
CA TRP A 255 -17.33 -18.33 6.49
C TRP A 255 -16.87 -16.87 6.46
N ILE A 256 -16.18 -16.47 5.38
CA ILE A 256 -15.69 -15.10 5.16
C ILE A 256 -16.25 -14.62 3.83
N ASP A 257 -16.96 -13.49 3.87
CA ASP A 257 -17.54 -12.89 2.67
C ASP A 257 -16.43 -12.48 1.67
N PRO A 258 -16.56 -12.79 0.36
CA PRO A 258 -15.51 -12.57 -0.64
C PRO A 258 -14.98 -11.15 -0.82
N GLN A 259 -13.76 -10.85 -0.42
CA GLN A 259 -13.25 -9.49 -0.54
C GLN A 259 -12.65 -9.21 -1.91
N TYR A 260 -13.47 -8.74 -2.85
CA TYR A 260 -13.01 -8.38 -4.20
C TYR A 260 -12.09 -7.15 -4.15
N LEU A 261 -10.90 -7.28 -4.74
CA LEU A 261 -9.88 -6.22 -4.75
C LEU A 261 -9.62 -5.67 -6.15
N ALA A 262 -9.69 -6.55 -7.14
CA ALA A 262 -9.42 -6.25 -8.54
C ALA A 262 -10.37 -7.03 -9.43
N ILE A 263 -10.62 -6.50 -10.62
CA ILE A 263 -11.45 -7.10 -11.66
C ILE A 263 -10.77 -7.06 -13.03
N THR A 264 -11.06 -8.05 -13.85
CA THR A 264 -10.74 -8.03 -15.28
C THR A 264 -11.87 -8.63 -16.09
N GLN A 265 -11.91 -8.31 -17.37
CA GLN A 265 -12.86 -8.89 -18.29
C GLN A 265 -12.24 -10.01 -19.14
N ILE A 266 -12.93 -11.16 -19.27
CA ILE A 266 -12.63 -12.20 -20.28
C ILE A 266 -13.92 -12.52 -21.04
N GLY A 267 -13.94 -12.13 -22.32
CA GLY A 267 -15.16 -12.14 -23.12
C GLY A 267 -16.26 -11.33 -22.42
N ALA A 268 -17.45 -11.91 -22.26
CA ALA A 268 -18.55 -11.26 -21.55
C ALA A 268 -18.54 -11.48 -20.02
N SER A 269 -17.60 -12.27 -19.48
CA SER A 269 -17.54 -12.56 -18.04
C SER A 269 -16.54 -11.66 -17.31
N THR A 270 -16.93 -11.17 -16.15
CA THR A 270 -16.04 -10.44 -15.23
C THR A 270 -15.39 -11.43 -14.27
N TYR A 271 -14.10 -11.28 -14.03
CA TYR A 271 -13.34 -12.06 -13.07
C TYR A 271 -12.88 -11.16 -11.94
N ALA A 272 -12.97 -11.62 -10.69
CA ALA A 272 -12.69 -10.85 -9.49
C ALA A 272 -11.69 -11.57 -8.59
N LEU A 273 -10.66 -10.87 -8.12
CA LEU A 273 -9.65 -11.37 -7.18
C LEU A 273 -10.14 -11.21 -5.75
N ASP A 274 -10.14 -12.31 -5.00
CA ASP A 274 -10.45 -12.36 -3.58
C ASP A 274 -9.26 -12.94 -2.82
N GLN A 275 -8.54 -12.08 -2.10
CA GLN A 275 -7.38 -12.48 -1.31
C GLN A 275 -7.76 -13.30 -0.07
N ASP A 276 -8.88 -12.98 0.57
CA ASP A 276 -9.27 -13.56 1.86
C ASP A 276 -9.66 -15.03 1.71
N ASN A 277 -10.41 -15.36 0.64
CA ASN A 277 -10.68 -16.76 0.29
C ASN A 277 -9.65 -17.35 -0.68
N ALA A 278 -8.56 -16.63 -0.98
CA ALA A 278 -7.51 -17.04 -1.90
C ALA A 278 -8.07 -17.59 -3.22
N SER A 279 -9.02 -16.86 -3.82
CA SER A 279 -9.84 -17.31 -4.94
C SER A 279 -9.95 -16.26 -6.05
N VAL A 280 -10.10 -16.71 -7.28
CA VAL A 280 -10.58 -15.89 -8.40
C VAL A 280 -11.98 -16.34 -8.76
N TRP A 281 -12.89 -15.39 -8.73
CA TRP A 281 -14.31 -15.55 -8.98
C TRP A 281 -14.63 -15.17 -10.41
N ARG A 282 -15.62 -15.82 -11.01
CA ARG A 282 -16.18 -15.43 -12.31
C ARG A 282 -17.65 -15.12 -12.17
N LEU A 283 -18.03 -13.96 -12.68
CA LEU A 283 -19.40 -13.55 -12.90
C LEU A 283 -19.70 -13.58 -14.40
N ALA A 284 -20.54 -14.52 -14.82
CA ALA A 284 -21.04 -14.56 -16.18
C ALA A 284 -22.22 -13.57 -16.35
N PRO A 285 -22.50 -13.08 -17.58
CA PRO A 285 -23.66 -12.24 -17.83
C PRO A 285 -24.96 -12.86 -17.32
N GLY A 286 -25.74 -12.08 -16.57
CA GLY A 286 -27.03 -12.52 -16.02
C GLY A 286 -26.93 -13.54 -14.88
N ALA A 287 -25.72 -13.90 -14.42
CA ALA A 287 -25.57 -14.74 -13.24
C ALA A 287 -25.98 -13.98 -11.98
N SER A 288 -26.76 -14.61 -11.12
CA SER A 288 -27.16 -14.04 -9.82
C SER A 288 -26.07 -14.11 -8.77
N GLN A 289 -25.08 -14.99 -8.97
CA GLN A 289 -23.93 -15.17 -8.07
C GLN A 289 -22.66 -15.49 -8.85
N PRO A 290 -21.49 -15.10 -8.33
CA PRO A 290 -20.21 -15.49 -8.91
C PRO A 290 -19.86 -16.94 -8.57
N VAL A 291 -19.05 -17.56 -9.42
CA VAL A 291 -18.57 -18.94 -9.27
C VAL A 291 -17.05 -18.94 -9.17
N VAL A 292 -16.49 -19.65 -8.20
CA VAL A 292 -15.04 -19.84 -8.08
C VAL A 292 -14.49 -20.51 -9.33
N GLN A 293 -13.50 -19.88 -9.97
CA GLN A 293 -12.77 -20.43 -11.11
C GLN A 293 -11.41 -20.99 -10.73
N ARG A 294 -10.74 -20.33 -9.79
CA ARG A 294 -9.41 -20.73 -9.29
C ARG A 294 -9.35 -20.49 -7.80
N SER A 295 -8.61 -21.33 -7.11
CA SER A 295 -8.35 -21.18 -5.67
C SER A 295 -6.97 -21.74 -5.34
N GLY A 296 -6.24 -21.12 -4.43
CA GLY A 296 -4.94 -21.60 -3.97
C GLY A 296 -4.10 -20.55 -3.25
N GLY A 297 -3.10 -20.99 -2.47
CA GLY A 297 -2.24 -20.08 -1.70
C GLY A 297 -1.47 -19.03 -2.53
N TYR A 298 -1.24 -19.31 -3.82
CA TYR A 298 -0.68 -18.34 -4.76
C TYR A 298 -1.65 -17.20 -5.14
N ILE A 299 -2.89 -17.22 -4.68
CA ILE A 299 -3.84 -16.10 -4.84
C ILE A 299 -3.86 -15.21 -3.59
N ALA A 300 -3.65 -15.78 -2.40
CA ALA A 300 -3.67 -15.02 -1.13
C ALA A 300 -2.65 -13.86 -1.06
N GLY A 301 -1.58 -13.95 -1.85
CA GLY A 301 -0.55 -12.92 -1.97
C GLY A 301 -0.59 -12.14 -3.29
N ALA A 302 -1.63 -12.29 -4.10
CA ALA A 302 -1.82 -11.50 -5.32
C ALA A 302 -2.36 -10.13 -4.95
N SER A 303 -1.73 -9.03 -5.38
CA SER A 303 -2.19 -7.65 -5.14
C SER A 303 -3.21 -7.17 -6.16
N ASP A 304 -3.13 -7.66 -7.40
CA ASP A 304 -3.97 -7.23 -8.52
C ASP A 304 -4.06 -8.33 -9.60
N LEU A 305 -5.00 -8.20 -10.55
CA LEU A 305 -5.25 -9.16 -11.62
C LEU A 305 -5.56 -8.46 -12.96
N ALA A 306 -5.15 -9.09 -14.06
CA ALA A 306 -5.55 -8.70 -15.40
C ALA A 306 -5.72 -9.93 -16.29
N ALA A 307 -6.38 -9.76 -17.43
CA ALA A 307 -6.50 -10.81 -18.44
C ALA A 307 -6.02 -10.36 -19.81
N TRP A 308 -5.09 -11.12 -20.38
CA TRP A 308 -4.64 -10.96 -21.75
C TRP A 308 -5.13 -12.14 -22.59
N GLY A 309 -6.10 -11.88 -23.46
CA GLY A 309 -6.88 -12.94 -24.11
C GLY A 309 -7.68 -13.75 -23.08
N GLU A 310 -7.51 -15.07 -23.05
CA GLU A 310 -8.16 -15.94 -22.05
C GLU A 310 -7.28 -16.22 -20.82
N ARG A 311 -6.09 -15.61 -20.74
CA ARG A 311 -5.09 -15.89 -19.71
C ARG A 311 -5.17 -14.87 -18.59
N LEU A 312 -5.40 -15.36 -17.38
CA LEU A 312 -5.27 -14.56 -16.17
C LEU A 312 -3.80 -14.40 -15.78
N VAL A 313 -3.44 -13.17 -15.41
CA VAL A 313 -2.16 -12.82 -14.82
C VAL A 313 -2.41 -12.10 -13.50
N LEU A 314 -1.66 -12.50 -12.48
CA LEU A 314 -1.74 -12.00 -11.11
C LEU A 314 -0.44 -11.27 -10.79
N ALA A 315 -0.54 -10.02 -10.39
CA ALA A 315 0.54 -9.33 -9.70
C ALA A 315 0.62 -9.82 -8.26
N ARG A 316 1.81 -10.17 -7.79
CA ARG A 316 2.04 -10.65 -6.43
C ARG A 316 2.68 -9.55 -5.59
N ARG A 317 2.34 -9.49 -4.31
CA ARG A 317 2.90 -8.52 -3.35
C ARG A 317 4.42 -8.61 -3.22
N ASP A 318 4.99 -9.76 -3.55
CA ASP A 318 6.43 -9.95 -3.52
C ASP A 318 7.11 -9.37 -4.77
N GLY A 319 6.36 -8.95 -5.79
CA GLY A 319 6.87 -8.37 -7.04
C GLY A 319 6.91 -9.32 -8.23
N THR A 320 6.49 -10.57 -8.06
CA THR A 320 6.39 -11.53 -9.16
C THR A 320 5.08 -11.40 -9.93
N LEU A 321 5.10 -11.82 -11.20
CA LEU A 321 3.89 -12.05 -11.98
C LEU A 321 3.67 -13.57 -12.10
N THR A 322 2.43 -14.01 -11.88
CA THR A 322 2.07 -15.43 -12.01
C THR A 322 0.82 -15.59 -12.85
N ASP A 323 0.68 -16.70 -13.56
CA ASP A 323 -0.56 -17.03 -14.24
C ASP A 323 -1.67 -17.45 -13.26
N GLY A 324 -2.88 -17.64 -13.77
CA GLY A 324 -4.02 -18.12 -12.98
C GLY A 324 -3.88 -19.56 -12.42
N GLY A 325 -2.78 -20.26 -12.67
CA GLY A 325 -2.40 -21.53 -12.05
C GLY A 325 -1.27 -21.40 -11.01
N GLY A 326 -0.71 -20.20 -10.84
CA GLY A 326 0.40 -19.91 -9.94
C GLY A 326 1.79 -20.15 -10.52
N ALA A 327 1.90 -20.49 -11.81
CA ALA A 327 3.19 -20.59 -12.48
C ALA A 327 3.73 -19.19 -12.79
N ALA A 328 5.06 -19.03 -12.81
CA ALA A 328 5.68 -17.76 -13.15
C ALA A 328 5.26 -17.30 -14.55
N HIS A 329 4.81 -16.05 -14.66
CA HIS A 329 4.54 -15.37 -15.91
C HIS A 329 5.71 -14.44 -16.25
N LEU A 330 6.10 -14.35 -17.53
CA LEU A 330 7.32 -13.66 -17.99
C LEU A 330 8.60 -14.13 -17.26
N ALA A 331 8.96 -15.41 -17.46
CA ALA A 331 10.17 -15.98 -16.88
C ALA A 331 11.42 -15.13 -17.25
N GLY A 332 12.23 -14.78 -16.26
CA GLY A 332 13.44 -13.96 -16.43
C GLY A 332 13.20 -12.45 -16.41
N LEU A 333 11.96 -12.00 -16.19
CA LEU A 333 11.69 -10.61 -15.81
C LEU A 333 12.34 -10.31 -14.46
N GLU A 334 13.07 -9.19 -14.36
CA GLU A 334 13.52 -8.67 -13.07
C GLU A 334 12.30 -8.39 -12.20
N LYS A 335 12.31 -8.93 -10.97
CA LYS A 335 11.21 -8.80 -10.01
C LYS A 335 10.84 -7.32 -9.83
N LEU A 336 9.55 -7.01 -9.88
CA LEU A 336 9.06 -5.67 -9.60
C LEU A 336 9.32 -5.36 -8.12
N SER A 337 9.78 -4.16 -7.79
CA SER A 337 9.93 -3.78 -6.38
C SER A 337 8.58 -3.70 -5.67
N TRP A 338 7.57 -3.17 -6.38
CA TRP A 338 6.19 -3.19 -5.97
C TRP A 338 5.29 -3.23 -7.20
N ALA A 339 4.63 -4.36 -7.44
CA ALA A 339 3.64 -4.50 -8.49
C ALA A 339 2.35 -3.76 -8.08
N SER A 340 2.28 -2.45 -8.38
CA SER A 340 1.18 -1.58 -7.98
C SER A 340 -0.09 -1.85 -8.76
N ASP A 341 0.06 -2.26 -10.02
CA ASP A 341 -1.04 -2.42 -10.97
C ASP A 341 -0.63 -3.42 -12.06
N VAL A 342 -1.58 -4.22 -12.50
CA VAL A 342 -1.54 -4.97 -13.76
C VAL A 342 -2.81 -4.67 -14.53
N ASN A 343 -2.64 -4.30 -15.80
CA ASN A 343 -3.76 -3.93 -16.64
C ASN A 343 -3.65 -4.55 -18.03
N ALA A 344 -4.77 -4.82 -18.68
CA ALA A 344 -4.82 -5.36 -20.03
C ALA A 344 -5.48 -4.35 -20.97
N THR A 345 -4.88 -4.17 -22.14
CA THR A 345 -5.28 -3.12 -23.09
C THR A 345 -5.46 -3.68 -24.49
N SER A 346 -5.60 -2.85 -25.51
CA SER A 346 -5.47 -3.30 -26.91
C SER A 346 -4.03 -3.64 -27.28
N ASP A 347 -3.06 -3.03 -26.60
CA ASP A 347 -1.65 -3.05 -27.01
C ASP A 347 -0.84 -4.14 -26.29
N GLY A 348 -1.28 -4.54 -25.10
CA GLY A 348 -0.58 -5.51 -24.29
C GLY A 348 -1.14 -5.67 -22.89
N LEU A 349 -0.55 -6.61 -22.17
CA LEU A 349 -0.59 -6.67 -20.72
C LEU A 349 0.48 -5.72 -20.17
N LEU A 350 0.07 -4.82 -19.28
CA LEU A 350 0.95 -3.93 -18.54
C LEU A 350 1.10 -4.44 -17.11
N ALA A 351 2.32 -4.32 -16.57
CA ALA A 351 2.59 -4.41 -15.15
C ALA A 351 3.38 -3.17 -14.70
N VAL A 352 2.95 -2.55 -13.62
CA VAL A 352 3.53 -1.31 -13.11
C VAL A 352 4.36 -1.61 -11.87
N ASP A 353 5.63 -1.22 -11.91
CA ASP A 353 6.50 -1.17 -10.75
C ASP A 353 6.53 0.24 -10.19
N GLY A 354 5.78 0.45 -9.10
CA GLY A 354 5.57 1.78 -8.55
C GLY A 354 6.86 2.44 -8.04
N ASP A 355 7.66 1.68 -7.30
CA ASP A 355 8.95 2.15 -6.78
C ASP A 355 10.00 2.25 -7.88
N GLY A 356 9.98 1.32 -8.83
CA GLY A 356 10.91 1.29 -9.97
C GLY A 356 10.65 2.37 -11.03
N ARG A 357 9.51 3.08 -10.97
CA ARG A 357 9.01 3.99 -12.03
C ARG A 357 9.07 3.31 -13.39
N ARG A 358 8.65 2.05 -13.39
CA ARG A 358 8.86 1.11 -14.48
C ARG A 358 7.51 0.53 -14.91
N VAL A 359 7.34 0.38 -16.21
CA VAL A 359 6.18 -0.24 -16.83
C VAL A 359 6.68 -1.35 -17.73
N VAL A 360 6.25 -2.57 -17.45
CA VAL A 360 6.50 -3.74 -18.29
C VAL A 360 5.29 -3.91 -19.20
N LEU A 361 5.50 -3.91 -20.51
CA LEU A 361 4.46 -4.12 -21.52
C LEU A 361 4.76 -5.42 -22.28
N GLU A 362 3.91 -6.42 -22.09
CA GLU A 362 3.89 -7.63 -22.92
C GLU A 362 2.84 -7.45 -24.02
N GLY A 363 3.32 -7.15 -25.23
CA GLY A 363 2.50 -6.99 -26.42
C GLY A 363 2.72 -8.10 -27.45
N PRO A 364 2.00 -8.06 -28.59
CA PRO A 364 2.14 -9.04 -29.67
C PRO A 364 3.53 -9.02 -30.33
N GLU A 365 4.24 -7.90 -30.27
CA GLU A 365 5.59 -7.73 -30.85
C GLU A 365 6.71 -8.19 -29.90
N GLY A 366 6.39 -8.49 -28.64
CA GLY A 366 7.35 -8.89 -27.62
C GLY A 366 7.11 -8.19 -26.28
N THR A 367 8.02 -8.43 -25.34
CA THR A 367 7.97 -7.80 -24.02
C THR A 367 8.99 -6.68 -23.95
N VAL A 368 8.54 -5.49 -23.58
CA VAL A 368 9.40 -4.33 -23.33
C VAL A 368 9.28 -3.93 -21.88
N ASP A 369 10.42 -3.64 -21.28
CA ASP A 369 10.57 -3.20 -19.91
C ASP A 369 11.04 -1.74 -19.91
N VAL A 370 10.15 -0.82 -19.57
CA VAL A 370 10.35 0.62 -19.75
C VAL A 370 10.54 1.30 -18.42
N ARG A 371 11.71 1.92 -18.20
CA ARG A 371 11.91 2.88 -17.10
C ARG A 371 11.54 4.29 -17.52
N LEU A 372 10.63 4.94 -16.81
CA LEU A 372 10.20 6.32 -17.06
C LEU A 372 11.10 7.26 -16.26
N ARG A 373 11.72 8.25 -16.91
CA ARG A 373 12.66 9.19 -16.27
C ARG A 373 12.22 10.63 -16.50
N ALA A 374 11.38 11.13 -15.60
CA ALA A 374 11.02 12.54 -15.51
C ALA A 374 11.46 13.12 -14.15
N ALA A 375 12.01 14.32 -14.15
CA ALA A 375 12.42 15.00 -12.91
C ALA A 375 11.21 15.31 -12.02
N GLY A 376 11.34 15.05 -10.72
CA GLY A 376 10.25 15.21 -9.75
C GLY A 376 9.14 14.17 -9.88
N MET A 377 9.36 13.11 -10.66
CA MET A 377 8.38 12.05 -10.82
C MET A 377 8.16 11.28 -9.51
N GLN A 378 6.89 11.15 -9.13
CA GLN A 378 6.48 10.37 -7.97
C GLN A 378 6.49 8.87 -8.28
N ARG A 379 6.22 8.03 -7.28
CA ARG A 379 6.01 6.59 -7.49
C ARG A 379 4.88 6.39 -8.48
N LEU A 380 5.05 5.45 -9.42
CA LEU A 380 3.96 5.10 -10.31
C LEU A 380 2.89 4.34 -9.54
N ARG A 381 1.63 4.56 -9.93
CA ARG A 381 0.50 3.86 -9.35
C ARG A 381 -0.17 2.93 -10.34
N THR A 382 -0.54 3.45 -11.51
CA THR A 382 -1.25 2.71 -12.56
C THR A 382 -0.80 3.16 -13.94
N ALA A 383 -0.98 2.28 -14.93
CA ALA A 383 -0.71 2.59 -16.33
C ALA A 383 -1.67 1.87 -17.27
N THR A 384 -1.87 2.44 -18.44
CA THR A 384 -2.60 1.86 -19.56
C THR A 384 -1.89 2.23 -20.88
N ALA A 385 -2.32 1.66 -21.99
CA ALA A 385 -1.74 1.90 -23.29
C ALA A 385 -2.80 1.87 -24.39
N SER A 386 -2.60 2.69 -25.42
CA SER A 386 -3.39 2.61 -26.65
C SER A 386 -2.61 3.20 -27.82
N GLY A 387 -2.60 2.48 -28.94
CA GLY A 387 -1.95 2.93 -30.17
C GLY A 387 -0.43 3.09 -30.03
N GLY A 388 0.20 2.29 -29.18
CA GLY A 388 1.65 2.35 -28.91
C GLY A 388 2.07 3.48 -27.99
N VAL A 389 1.12 4.20 -27.38
CA VAL A 389 1.37 5.24 -26.38
C VAL A 389 1.05 4.68 -24.99
N ILE A 390 2.00 4.79 -24.06
CA ILE A 390 1.77 4.42 -22.66
C ILE A 390 1.34 5.67 -21.88
N TYR A 391 0.27 5.53 -21.10
CA TYR A 391 -0.21 6.54 -20.17
C TYR A 391 -0.02 6.01 -18.75
N ALA A 392 0.79 6.67 -17.94
CA ALA A 392 1.10 6.25 -16.59
C ALA A 392 0.87 7.40 -15.61
N VAL A 393 0.52 7.10 -14.37
CA VAL A 393 0.27 8.12 -13.35
C VAL A 393 1.18 7.91 -12.15
N GLY A 394 1.72 9.01 -11.63
CA GLY A 394 2.30 9.09 -10.30
C GLY A 394 1.92 10.41 -9.65
N GLY A 395 1.33 10.36 -8.45
CA GLY A 395 0.65 11.50 -7.84
C GLY A 395 -0.52 11.98 -8.70
N THR A 396 -0.69 13.29 -8.84
CA THR A 396 -1.70 13.89 -9.75
C THR A 396 -1.10 14.30 -11.09
N VAL A 397 -0.10 13.56 -11.58
CA VAL A 397 0.55 13.82 -12.88
C VAL A 397 0.37 12.62 -13.80
N LEU A 398 -0.20 12.88 -14.98
CA LEU A 398 -0.28 11.92 -16.09
C LEU A 398 0.95 12.05 -16.97
N TYR A 399 1.70 10.96 -17.10
CA TYR A 399 2.82 10.81 -17.99
C TYR A 399 2.37 10.16 -19.29
N ARG A 400 2.74 10.76 -20.42
CA ARG A 400 2.48 10.25 -21.77
C ARG A 400 3.81 9.85 -22.42
N VAL A 401 3.94 8.58 -22.78
CA VAL A 401 5.13 8.00 -23.40
C VAL A 401 4.86 7.71 -24.87
N THR A 402 5.58 8.37 -25.76
CA THR A 402 5.42 8.24 -27.22
C THR A 402 6.61 7.62 -27.92
N SER A 403 7.78 7.62 -27.28
CA SER A 403 8.97 6.99 -27.84
C SER A 403 9.83 6.38 -26.75
N LEU A 404 10.43 5.24 -27.09
CA LEU A 404 11.32 4.50 -26.24
C LEU A 404 12.75 4.64 -26.76
N GLN A 405 13.69 4.78 -25.83
CA GLN A 405 15.11 4.93 -26.08
C GLN A 405 15.87 3.78 -25.39
N PRO A 406 17.10 3.45 -25.85
CA PRO A 406 18.00 2.60 -25.08
C PRO A 406 18.19 3.16 -23.67
N GLU A 407 18.27 2.30 -22.66
CA GLU A 407 18.36 2.73 -21.25
C GLU A 407 19.52 3.71 -20.99
N ALA A 408 20.67 3.45 -21.60
CA ALA A 408 21.87 4.29 -21.48
C ALA A 408 21.69 5.72 -22.04
N SER A 409 20.68 5.95 -22.89
CA SER A 409 20.42 7.25 -23.51
C SER A 409 19.68 8.22 -22.58
N CYS A 410 19.03 7.74 -21.53
CA CYS A 410 18.29 8.58 -20.60
C CYS A 410 19.11 8.93 -19.35
N PRO A 411 19.34 10.21 -19.05
CA PRO A 411 20.11 10.61 -17.87
C PRO A 411 19.37 10.27 -16.56
N ALA A 412 20.13 10.20 -15.47
CA ALA A 412 19.53 10.15 -14.13
C ALA A 412 18.75 11.44 -13.85
N VAL A 413 17.62 11.32 -13.18
CA VAL A 413 16.75 12.43 -12.79
C VAL A 413 16.49 12.37 -11.27
N PRO A 414 16.33 13.53 -10.59
CA PRO A 414 15.87 13.52 -9.22
C PRO A 414 14.42 13.04 -9.14
N TRP A 415 14.14 12.11 -8.24
CA TRP A 415 12.79 11.60 -7.97
C TRP A 415 12.10 12.39 -6.87
N ASP A 416 10.77 12.36 -6.86
CA ASP A 416 9.99 12.72 -5.67
C ASP A 416 9.59 11.41 -4.94
N ASP A 417 10.25 11.15 -3.81
CA ASP A 417 10.03 9.95 -2.99
C ASP A 417 9.20 10.22 -1.72
N ARG A 418 8.59 11.41 -1.61
CA ARG A 418 7.68 11.73 -0.50
C ARG A 418 6.47 10.80 -0.48
N TRP A 419 5.91 10.58 0.71
CA TRP A 419 4.73 9.74 0.91
C TRP A 419 3.53 10.63 1.14
N MET A 420 2.98 11.15 0.04
CA MET A 420 1.87 12.08 0.10
C MET A 420 0.55 11.35 0.31
N PHE A 421 -0.25 11.77 1.29
CA PHE A 421 -1.64 11.35 1.41
C PHE A 421 -2.51 12.55 1.79
N ASN A 422 -3.53 12.82 0.97
CA ASN A 422 -4.43 13.97 1.14
C ASN A 422 -3.70 15.32 1.35
N GLY A 423 -2.59 15.52 0.63
CA GLY A 423 -1.77 16.74 0.69
C GLY A 423 -0.74 16.80 1.83
N VAL A 424 -0.66 15.78 2.69
CA VAL A 424 0.30 15.69 3.80
C VAL A 424 1.43 14.73 3.44
N ASP A 425 2.68 15.12 3.68
CA ASP A 425 3.82 14.20 3.61
C ASP A 425 3.92 13.38 4.89
N LEU A 426 3.47 12.12 4.84
CA LEU A 426 3.34 11.25 6.00
C LEU A 426 4.66 10.98 6.72
N ASN A 427 5.81 11.19 6.07
CA ASN A 427 7.12 10.98 6.69
C ASN A 427 7.68 12.23 7.37
N ASN A 428 7.25 13.42 6.95
CA ASN A 428 7.88 14.68 7.35
C ASN A 428 6.93 15.62 8.12
N ASP A 429 5.64 15.55 7.82
CA ASP A 429 4.61 16.44 8.38
C ASP A 429 3.86 15.81 9.58
N VAL A 430 4.15 14.54 9.89
CA VAL A 430 3.52 13.77 10.97
C VAL A 430 4.61 13.35 11.97
N PRO A 431 4.35 13.41 13.30
CA PRO A 431 5.29 12.86 14.28
C PRO A 431 5.51 11.37 14.07
N ALA A 432 6.64 10.85 14.56
CA ALA A 432 6.91 9.41 14.54
C ALA A 432 5.79 8.65 15.28
N LEU A 433 5.18 7.70 14.58
CA LEU A 433 4.03 6.95 15.07
C LEU A 433 4.47 5.60 15.66
N THR A 434 3.79 5.15 16.70
CA THR A 434 3.97 3.82 17.30
C THR A 434 2.65 3.06 17.33
N LEU A 435 2.68 1.73 17.39
CA LEU A 435 1.44 0.95 17.55
C LEU A 435 0.76 1.25 18.89
N PRO A 436 -0.59 1.11 18.97
CA PRO A 436 -1.36 1.45 20.18
C PRO A 436 -1.16 0.48 21.36
N PHE A 437 -0.25 -0.49 21.20
CA PHE A 437 0.11 -1.50 22.19
C PHE A 437 1.62 -1.67 22.25
N ALA A 438 2.15 -1.87 23.45
CA ALA A 438 3.56 -2.23 23.63
C ALA A 438 3.85 -3.59 22.97
N GLY A 439 4.79 -3.60 22.02
CA GLY A 439 5.18 -4.81 21.29
C GLY A 439 4.11 -5.37 20.35
N GLY A 440 3.10 -4.56 20.00
CA GLY A 440 2.14 -4.93 18.97
C GLY A 440 2.81 -5.17 17.62
N ILE A 441 2.12 -5.89 16.74
CA ILE A 441 2.48 -6.05 15.34
C ILE A 441 1.29 -5.69 14.47
N LEU A 442 1.55 -5.16 13.28
CA LEU A 442 0.50 -4.93 12.31
C LEU A 442 -0.16 -6.26 11.90
N PRO A 443 -1.50 -6.32 11.79
CA PRO A 443 -2.18 -7.55 11.39
C PRO A 443 -1.70 -8.04 10.02
N SER A 444 -1.69 -9.36 9.81
CA SER A 444 -1.35 -9.96 8.51
C SER A 444 -2.55 -10.06 7.56
N ARG A 445 -3.76 -9.88 8.08
CA ARG A 445 -5.03 -10.15 7.41
C ARG A 445 -5.52 -8.90 6.64
N PRO A 446 -5.78 -8.97 5.32
CA PRO A 446 -6.29 -7.83 4.54
C PRO A 446 -7.58 -7.23 5.11
N ARG A 447 -8.54 -8.07 5.53
CA ARG A 447 -9.80 -7.59 6.16
C ARG A 447 -9.64 -6.76 7.43
N SER A 448 -8.47 -6.79 8.06
CA SER A 448 -8.17 -5.99 9.26
C SER A 448 -7.70 -4.58 8.94
N TYR A 449 -7.56 -4.19 7.66
CA TYR A 449 -7.06 -2.86 7.28
C TYR A 449 -8.15 -1.93 6.78
N PRO A 450 -7.88 -0.61 6.76
CA PRO A 450 -8.78 0.35 6.14
C PRO A 450 -9.01 0.03 4.67
N GLY A 451 -10.19 0.39 4.20
CA GLY A 451 -10.69 0.02 2.89
C GLY A 451 -11.29 -1.38 2.81
N ALA A 452 -11.20 -2.20 3.86
CA ALA A 452 -11.87 -3.49 3.84
C ALA A 452 -13.39 -3.37 3.84
N ARG A 453 -14.09 -4.23 3.09
CA ARG A 453 -15.56 -4.17 3.05
C ARG A 453 -16.17 -4.75 4.32
N ARG A 454 -17.30 -4.18 4.77
CA ARG A 454 -18.09 -4.64 5.92
C ARG A 454 -19.49 -5.01 5.46
N MET A 455 -19.60 -6.18 4.83
CA MET A 455 -20.81 -6.65 4.15
C MET A 455 -22.06 -6.63 5.05
N TYR A 456 -21.92 -7.05 6.30
CA TYR A 456 -23.02 -7.07 7.28
C TYR A 456 -23.67 -5.70 7.55
N ARG A 457 -22.97 -4.59 7.23
CA ARG A 457 -23.47 -3.22 7.36
C ARG A 457 -23.37 -2.41 6.05
N TYR A 458 -23.05 -3.05 4.92
CA TYR A 458 -22.86 -2.38 3.62
C TYR A 458 -21.91 -1.18 3.69
N GLY A 459 -20.89 -1.26 4.54
CA GLY A 459 -19.96 -0.15 4.79
C GLY A 459 -18.51 -0.51 4.45
N ILE A 460 -17.63 0.46 4.68
CA ILE A 460 -16.18 0.32 4.53
C ILE A 460 -15.55 0.36 5.92
N HIS A 461 -14.43 -0.34 6.07
CA HIS A 461 -13.60 -0.33 7.26
C HIS A 461 -12.65 0.86 7.20
N GLU A 462 -12.62 1.72 8.21
CA GLU A 462 -11.87 2.99 8.15
C GLU A 462 -10.61 2.99 9.03
N GLY A 463 -10.34 1.86 9.68
CA GLY A 463 -9.24 1.69 10.62
C GLY A 463 -8.57 0.33 10.50
N VAL A 464 -7.63 0.08 11.40
CA VAL A 464 -7.02 -1.22 11.62
C VAL A 464 -7.69 -1.90 12.80
N ASP A 465 -8.11 -3.15 12.62
CA ASP A 465 -8.60 -4.00 13.71
C ASP A 465 -7.47 -4.88 14.24
N PHE A 466 -7.17 -4.71 15.53
CA PHE A 466 -6.26 -5.59 16.27
C PHE A 466 -7.07 -6.62 17.09
N TYR A 467 -6.86 -7.89 16.76
CA TYR A 467 -7.44 -9.03 17.47
C TYR A 467 -6.40 -9.76 18.31
N ASP A 468 -6.85 -10.75 19.09
CA ASP A 468 -5.95 -11.65 19.82
C ASP A 468 -4.88 -12.24 18.88
N GLY A 469 -3.62 -12.20 19.33
CA GLY A 469 -2.42 -12.57 18.58
C GLY A 469 -1.72 -11.43 17.84
N ASP A 470 -2.38 -10.29 17.60
CA ASP A 470 -1.73 -9.13 16.95
C ASP A 470 -0.91 -8.29 17.97
N ALA A 471 -1.06 -8.54 19.27
CA ALA A 471 -0.18 -8.03 20.31
C ALA A 471 -0.04 -9.03 21.48
N PRO A 472 1.12 -9.09 22.18
CA PRO A 472 1.33 -9.99 23.29
C PRO A 472 0.31 -9.80 24.42
N GLY A 473 -0.52 -10.82 24.66
CA GLY A 473 -1.52 -10.79 25.74
C GLY A 473 -2.67 -9.81 25.52
N LEU A 474 -2.98 -9.46 24.27
CA LEU A 474 -4.15 -8.65 23.96
C LEU A 474 -5.42 -9.37 24.43
N ALA A 475 -6.18 -8.73 25.31
CA ALA A 475 -7.39 -9.26 25.88
C ALA A 475 -8.40 -8.13 26.12
N TYR A 476 -9.65 -8.48 26.41
CA TYR A 476 -10.61 -7.52 26.94
C TYR A 476 -10.02 -6.81 28.18
N GLY A 477 -10.06 -5.47 28.18
CA GLY A 477 -9.53 -4.65 29.27
C GLY A 477 -8.03 -4.31 29.16
N SER A 478 -7.31 -4.83 28.16
CA SER A 478 -5.91 -4.46 27.89
C SER A 478 -5.78 -2.96 27.66
N ALA A 479 -4.67 -2.37 28.11
CA ALA A 479 -4.41 -0.94 27.96
C ALA A 479 -4.25 -0.56 26.48
N VAL A 480 -4.85 0.56 26.09
CA VAL A 480 -4.70 1.20 24.78
C VAL A 480 -3.93 2.50 24.98
N ALA A 481 -2.82 2.65 24.26
CA ALA A 481 -1.93 3.78 24.38
C ALA A 481 -1.98 4.70 23.15
N VAL A 482 -1.70 5.98 23.37
CA VAL A 482 -1.62 6.95 22.29
C VAL A 482 -0.39 6.69 21.41
N ILE A 483 -0.54 6.88 20.10
CA ILE A 483 0.46 6.47 19.08
C ILE A 483 1.59 7.48 18.89
N ALA A 484 1.36 8.74 19.27
CA ALA A 484 2.27 9.86 19.12
C ALA A 484 1.81 10.99 20.06
N PRO A 485 2.66 11.98 20.37
CA PRO A 485 2.23 13.12 21.17
C PRO A 485 1.09 13.86 20.49
N GLY A 486 0.19 14.44 21.25
CA GLY A 486 -0.98 15.11 20.68
C GLY A 486 -1.90 15.72 21.72
N THR A 487 -3.03 16.24 21.24
CA THR A 487 -4.08 16.84 22.07
C THR A 487 -5.34 16.01 21.95
N VAL A 488 -5.97 15.67 23.08
CA VAL A 488 -7.25 14.96 23.08
C VAL A 488 -8.35 15.89 22.57
N VAL A 489 -9.04 15.49 21.50
CA VAL A 489 -10.07 16.34 20.85
C VAL A 489 -11.50 15.80 21.03
N ARG A 490 -11.66 14.53 21.38
CA ARG A 490 -12.97 13.91 21.71
C ARG A 490 -12.78 12.79 22.73
N ILE A 491 -13.73 12.71 23.67
CA ILE A 491 -13.90 11.58 24.58
C ILE A 491 -15.39 11.28 24.69
N ASP A 492 -15.79 10.03 24.44
CA ASP A 492 -17.17 9.59 24.64
C ASP A 492 -17.38 9.13 26.10
N SER A 493 -17.28 10.06 27.05
CA SER A 493 -17.35 9.77 28.49
C SER A 493 -18.72 9.31 28.97
N ASP A 494 -19.77 9.63 28.22
CA ASP A 494 -21.18 9.32 28.49
C ASP A 494 -21.76 8.30 27.50
N PHE A 495 -20.89 7.54 26.81
CA PHE A 495 -21.30 6.50 25.87
C PHE A 495 -22.33 5.55 26.50
N ALA A 496 -23.44 5.36 25.81
CA ALA A 496 -24.47 4.38 26.12
C ALA A 496 -24.61 3.40 24.96
N GLU A 497 -24.60 2.11 25.31
CA GLU A 497 -24.73 1.05 24.32
C GLU A 497 -26.09 1.07 23.62
N ILE A 498 -26.13 0.63 22.36
CA ILE A 498 -27.37 0.48 21.60
C ILE A 498 -28.28 -0.50 22.35
N PRO A 499 -29.53 -0.13 22.69
CA PRO A 499 -30.48 -1.07 23.27
C PRO A 499 -30.73 -2.25 22.31
N PRO A 500 -30.80 -3.51 22.79
CA PRO A 500 -31.07 -4.66 21.91
C PRO A 500 -32.35 -4.53 21.06
N ALA A 501 -33.35 -3.80 21.55
CA ALA A 501 -34.59 -3.54 20.81
C ALA A 501 -34.40 -2.63 19.59
N ASP A 502 -33.36 -1.81 19.57
CA ASP A 502 -33.10 -0.80 18.54
C ASP A 502 -32.04 -1.25 17.53
N TYR A 503 -31.24 -2.27 17.87
CA TYR A 503 -30.15 -2.77 17.02
C TYR A 503 -30.67 -3.39 15.72
N GLU A 504 -31.60 -4.34 15.80
CA GLU A 504 -32.17 -5.00 14.60
C GLU A 504 -32.92 -4.02 13.66
N PRO A 505 -33.74 -3.07 14.16
CA PRO A 505 -34.28 -1.99 13.34
C PRO A 505 -33.21 -1.19 12.59
N MET A 506 -32.16 -0.76 13.28
CA MET A 506 -31.05 0.01 12.68
C MET A 506 -30.34 -0.80 11.59
N MET A 507 -30.03 -2.07 11.85
CA MET A 507 -29.38 -2.94 10.86
C MET A 507 -30.27 -3.19 9.62
N ARG A 508 -31.59 -3.26 9.79
CA ARG A 508 -32.53 -3.34 8.65
C ARG A 508 -32.55 -2.06 7.82
N GLU A 509 -32.46 -0.90 8.45
CA GLU A 509 -32.39 0.37 7.75
C GLU A 509 -31.08 0.52 6.96
N ILE A 510 -29.94 0.15 7.56
CA ILE A 510 -28.65 0.04 6.87
C ILE A 510 -28.75 -0.85 5.63
N ALA A 511 -29.36 -2.03 5.78
CA ALA A 511 -29.54 -2.96 4.67
C ALA A 511 -30.45 -2.40 3.57
N GLN A 512 -31.49 -1.64 3.92
CA GLN A 512 -32.37 -0.98 2.95
C GLN A 512 -31.67 0.16 2.21
N MET A 513 -30.80 0.91 2.88
CA MET A 513 -30.04 2.00 2.29
C MET A 513 -28.82 1.52 1.48
N HIS A 514 -28.44 0.24 1.60
CA HIS A 514 -27.23 -0.34 0.99
C HIS A 514 -25.96 0.47 1.29
N ARG A 515 -25.91 1.08 2.49
CA ARG A 515 -24.78 1.84 3.02
C ARG A 515 -24.90 1.97 4.54
N THR A 516 -23.78 2.23 5.23
CA THR A 516 -23.81 2.67 6.63
C THR A 516 -23.76 4.20 6.70
N PRO A 517 -24.85 4.90 7.10
CA PRO A 517 -24.78 6.34 7.41
C PRO A 517 -23.79 6.63 8.54
N GLU A 518 -23.13 7.79 8.51
CA GLU A 518 -22.11 8.18 9.51
C GLU A 518 -22.67 8.17 10.95
N GLU A 519 -23.93 8.57 11.14
CA GLU A 519 -24.58 8.53 12.47
C GLU A 519 -24.72 7.11 13.03
N TYR A 520 -24.93 6.11 12.17
CA TYR A 520 -24.97 4.71 12.58
C TYR A 520 -23.57 4.16 12.73
N LEU A 521 -22.63 4.55 11.87
CA LEU A 521 -21.24 4.14 11.97
C LEU A 521 -20.61 4.62 13.28
N ASP A 522 -20.83 5.88 13.68
CA ASP A 522 -20.31 6.42 14.94
C ASP A 522 -20.87 5.68 16.16
N ARG A 523 -22.15 5.29 16.15
CA ARG A 523 -22.72 4.41 17.18
C ARG A 523 -22.09 3.02 17.18
N LEU A 524 -21.88 2.46 15.99
CA LEU A 524 -21.25 1.15 15.82
C LEU A 524 -19.76 1.16 16.21
N ARG A 525 -19.06 2.31 16.18
CA ARG A 525 -17.69 2.45 16.70
C ARG A 525 -17.62 2.34 18.22
N GLY A 526 -18.74 2.48 18.94
CA GLY A 526 -18.78 2.34 20.40
C GLY A 526 -18.17 3.52 21.13
N GLN A 527 -17.60 3.26 22.30
CA GLN A 527 -16.91 4.27 23.10
C GLN A 527 -15.55 4.62 22.46
N GLN A 528 -15.32 5.92 22.25
CA GLN A 528 -14.13 6.40 21.55
C GLN A 528 -13.31 7.43 22.35
N VAL A 529 -12.03 7.54 21.99
CA VAL A 529 -11.15 8.68 22.28
C VAL A 529 -10.48 9.11 20.99
N TRP A 530 -10.40 10.41 20.71
CA TRP A 530 -9.71 10.95 19.54
C TRP A 530 -8.57 11.87 19.95
N VAL A 531 -7.42 11.76 19.27
CA VAL A 531 -6.23 12.56 19.55
C VAL A 531 -5.71 13.18 18.25
N GLU A 532 -5.53 14.49 18.23
CA GLU A 532 -4.90 15.22 17.12
C GLU A 532 -3.38 15.33 17.36
N HIS A 533 -2.60 14.86 16.39
CA HIS A 533 -1.13 14.77 16.46
C HIS A 533 -0.41 15.86 15.68
N ALA A 534 -1.04 16.32 14.61
CA ALA A 534 -0.61 17.42 13.75
C ALA A 534 -1.88 18.03 13.12
N PRO A 535 -1.82 19.24 12.51
CA PRO A 535 -3.01 19.87 11.91
C PRO A 535 -3.75 18.94 10.95
N GLY A 536 -4.96 18.53 11.34
CA GLY A 536 -5.80 17.62 10.55
C GLY A 536 -5.38 16.14 10.59
N VAL A 537 -4.38 15.76 11.39
CA VAL A 537 -3.95 14.36 11.56
C VAL A 537 -4.45 13.84 12.90
N VAL A 538 -5.48 13.00 12.87
CA VAL A 538 -6.21 12.54 14.05
C VAL A 538 -6.18 11.02 14.13
N SER A 539 -5.81 10.46 15.29
CA SER A 539 -6.07 9.06 15.58
C SER A 539 -7.38 8.90 16.36
N ARG A 540 -8.13 7.83 16.05
CA ARG A 540 -9.37 7.48 16.77
C ARG A 540 -9.24 6.07 17.32
N TYR A 541 -9.60 5.89 18.58
CA TYR A 541 -9.52 4.63 19.30
C TYR A 541 -10.92 4.22 19.70
N SER A 542 -11.41 3.13 19.13
CA SER A 542 -12.83 2.73 19.16
C SER A 542 -13.04 1.37 19.82
N HIS A 543 -14.30 1.03 20.07
CA HIS A 543 -14.75 -0.14 20.81
C HIS A 543 -14.21 -0.22 22.25
N LEU A 544 -13.84 0.90 22.86
CA LEU A 544 -13.24 0.90 24.19
C LEU A 544 -14.23 0.36 25.24
N SER A 545 -13.71 -0.38 26.24
CA SER A 545 -14.50 -0.82 27.40
C SER A 545 -14.53 0.23 28.50
N ALA A 546 -13.51 1.09 28.54
CA ALA A 546 -13.40 2.22 29.44
C ALA A 546 -12.41 3.24 28.87
N VAL A 547 -12.66 4.52 29.18
CA VAL A 547 -11.69 5.61 29.01
C VAL A 547 -10.93 5.82 30.33
N ALA A 548 -9.69 6.29 30.25
CA ALA A 548 -8.93 6.70 31.43
C ALA A 548 -9.68 7.79 32.21
N SER A 549 -9.86 7.58 33.52
CA SER A 549 -10.74 8.41 34.36
C SER A 549 -10.24 9.84 34.59
N ASP A 550 -8.95 10.05 34.39
CA ASP A 550 -8.24 11.31 34.54
C ASP A 550 -8.10 12.08 33.22
N LEU A 551 -8.48 11.48 32.09
CA LEU A 551 -8.36 12.07 30.76
C LEU A 551 -9.49 13.07 30.48
N GLN A 552 -9.14 14.23 29.93
CA GLN A 552 -10.07 15.29 29.55
C GLN A 552 -9.81 15.78 28.11
N VAL A 553 -10.86 16.30 27.46
CA VAL A 553 -10.70 16.98 26.17
C VAL A 553 -9.86 18.24 26.38
N GLY A 554 -8.85 18.42 25.53
CA GLY A 554 -7.84 19.47 25.63
C GLY A 554 -6.55 19.04 26.32
N ASP A 555 -6.50 17.84 26.92
CA ASP A 555 -5.27 17.33 27.52
C ASP A 555 -4.20 17.08 26.47
N HIS A 556 -2.96 17.42 26.83
CA HIS A 556 -1.78 17.00 26.09
C HIS A 556 -1.32 15.64 26.57
N VAL A 557 -1.17 14.71 25.64
CA VAL A 557 -0.73 13.33 25.89
C VAL A 557 0.57 13.05 25.14
N GLU A 558 1.43 12.26 25.76
CA GLU A 558 2.71 11.81 25.19
C GLU A 558 2.57 10.38 24.67
N THR A 559 3.42 9.99 23.71
CA THR A 559 3.46 8.60 23.18
C THR A 559 3.49 7.57 24.31
N GLY A 560 2.62 6.56 24.24
CA GLY A 560 2.53 5.52 25.25
C GLY A 560 1.60 5.86 26.43
N HIS A 561 1.08 7.10 26.54
CA HIS A 561 0.07 7.44 27.53
C HIS A 561 -1.19 6.57 27.33
N VAL A 562 -1.66 5.91 28.39
CA VAL A 562 -2.83 5.03 28.33
C VAL A 562 -4.11 5.86 28.36
N ILE A 563 -4.87 5.82 27.27
CA ILE A 563 -6.09 6.62 27.10
C ILE A 563 -7.36 5.81 27.36
N GLY A 564 -7.27 4.48 27.37
CA GLY A 564 -8.43 3.63 27.53
C GLY A 564 -8.08 2.15 27.57
N ARG A 565 -9.13 1.33 27.43
CA ARG A 565 -9.03 -0.13 27.49
C ARG A 565 -9.75 -0.78 26.33
N VAL A 566 -9.16 -1.84 25.79
CA VAL A 566 -9.76 -2.68 24.75
C VAL A 566 -11.10 -3.20 25.23
N GLY A 567 -12.10 -3.17 24.34
CA GLY A 567 -13.44 -3.65 24.64
C GLY A 567 -14.14 -4.16 23.38
N ASN A 568 -15.46 -4.06 23.41
CA ASN A 568 -16.35 -4.44 22.31
C ASN A 568 -17.59 -3.52 22.25
N SER A 569 -17.52 -2.31 22.79
CA SER A 569 -18.65 -1.37 22.78
C SER A 569 -19.06 -1.03 21.35
N GLY A 570 -20.35 -0.83 21.10
CA GLY A 570 -20.91 -0.57 19.76
C GLY A 570 -20.95 -1.79 18.82
N THR A 571 -20.27 -2.89 19.17
CA THR A 571 -20.37 -4.15 18.41
C THR A 571 -21.65 -4.91 18.75
N SER A 572 -22.03 -5.88 17.93
CA SER A 572 -23.17 -6.77 18.24
C SER A 572 -23.02 -7.46 19.60
N ASP A 573 -21.80 -7.88 19.96
CA ASP A 573 -21.53 -8.51 21.25
C ASP A 573 -21.66 -7.53 22.43
N GLY A 574 -21.26 -6.27 22.22
CA GLY A 574 -21.45 -5.17 23.18
C GLY A 574 -22.93 -4.91 23.48
N VAL A 575 -23.77 -4.86 22.44
CA VAL A 575 -25.24 -4.72 22.53
C VAL A 575 -25.85 -5.79 23.44
N TYR A 576 -25.41 -7.04 23.29
CA TYR A 576 -25.89 -8.16 24.11
C TYR A 576 -25.10 -8.36 25.42
N ARG A 577 -24.26 -7.36 25.79
CA ARG A 577 -23.52 -7.29 27.07
C ARG A 577 -22.62 -8.50 27.32
N THR A 578 -22.04 -9.06 26.26
CA THR A 578 -21.00 -10.08 26.38
C THR A 578 -19.63 -9.41 26.33
N THR A 579 -18.56 -10.15 26.65
CA THR A 579 -17.18 -9.72 26.42
C THR A 579 -16.56 -10.38 25.19
N ALA A 580 -17.37 -11.07 24.37
CA ALA A 580 -16.91 -11.70 23.14
C ALA A 580 -16.66 -10.66 22.05
N GLY A 581 -15.95 -11.05 20.99
CA GLY A 581 -15.70 -10.18 19.84
C GLY A 581 -14.86 -8.94 20.16
N TYR A 582 -14.19 -8.89 21.31
CA TYR A 582 -13.34 -7.76 21.68
C TYR A 582 -12.20 -7.57 20.68
N HIS A 583 -11.90 -6.31 20.40
CA HIS A 583 -10.80 -5.89 19.55
C HIS A 583 -10.59 -4.38 19.75
N LEU A 584 -9.42 -3.87 19.34
CA LEU A 584 -9.26 -2.44 19.14
C LEU A 584 -9.51 -2.15 17.66
N HIS A 585 -10.46 -1.27 17.39
CA HIS A 585 -10.57 -0.59 16.10
C HIS A 585 -9.86 0.76 16.21
N TRP A 586 -8.85 0.98 15.38
CA TRP A 586 -8.02 2.17 15.45
C TRP A 586 -7.86 2.83 14.08
N GLU A 587 -8.27 4.08 13.97
CA GLU A 587 -8.29 4.85 12.72
C GLU A 587 -7.20 5.92 12.75
N ILE A 588 -6.60 6.21 11.59
CA ILE A 588 -5.79 7.41 11.35
C ILE A 588 -6.51 8.22 10.29
N TRP A 589 -6.80 9.48 10.57
CA TRP A 589 -7.42 10.43 9.64
C TRP A 589 -6.42 11.50 9.28
N VAL A 590 -6.42 11.88 8.00
CA VAL A 590 -5.63 12.98 7.45
C VAL A 590 -6.60 13.91 6.72
N GLY A 591 -6.86 15.07 7.30
CA GLY A 591 -7.96 15.94 6.91
C GLY A 591 -9.30 15.22 7.00
N SER A 592 -10.02 15.16 5.88
CA SER A 592 -11.34 14.53 5.78
C SER A 592 -11.30 13.06 5.31
N ARG A 593 -10.13 12.42 5.26
CA ARG A 593 -9.97 11.06 4.74
C ARG A 593 -9.32 10.16 5.78
N TYR A 594 -9.87 8.97 5.98
CA TYR A 594 -9.14 7.94 6.71
C TYR A 594 -7.96 7.43 5.87
N LEU A 595 -6.86 7.05 6.52
CA LEU A 595 -5.65 6.58 5.87
C LEU A 595 -5.90 5.23 5.20
N GLY A 596 -6.06 5.23 3.87
CA GLY A 596 -6.52 4.08 3.08
C GLY A 596 -7.74 4.38 2.20
N GLN A 597 -8.36 5.55 2.35
CA GLN A 597 -9.44 5.99 1.47
C GLN A 597 -8.89 6.29 0.07
N GLY A 598 -9.54 5.74 -0.96
CA GLY A 598 -9.08 5.81 -2.35
C GLY A 598 -7.91 4.88 -2.67
N LEU A 599 -7.47 4.05 -1.72
CA LEU A 599 -6.39 3.09 -1.89
C LEU A 599 -6.93 1.66 -1.90
N THR A 600 -6.23 0.78 -2.62
CA THR A 600 -6.40 -0.66 -2.49
C THR A 600 -5.89 -1.11 -1.12
N ILE A 601 -6.32 -2.28 -0.67
CA ILE A 601 -5.87 -2.83 0.61
C ILE A 601 -4.37 -3.15 0.62
N PRO A 602 -3.80 -3.75 -0.43
CA PRO A 602 -2.35 -3.94 -0.51
C PRO A 602 -1.55 -2.63 -0.39
N GLU A 603 -2.01 -1.55 -1.02
CA GLU A 603 -1.40 -0.21 -0.88
C GLU A 603 -1.55 0.32 0.55
N THR A 604 -2.73 0.19 1.14
CA THR A 604 -2.98 0.61 2.53
C THR A 604 -2.05 -0.14 3.48
N MET A 605 -1.99 -1.47 3.41
CA MET A 605 -1.07 -2.28 4.22
C MET A 605 0.39 -1.84 4.04
N ARG A 606 0.78 -1.49 2.82
CA ARG A 606 2.12 -1.02 2.51
C ARG A 606 2.43 0.32 3.20
N ILE A 607 1.50 1.27 3.16
CA ILE A 607 1.66 2.56 3.87
C ILE A 607 1.77 2.34 5.37
N TYR A 608 0.92 1.49 5.97
CA TYR A 608 1.00 1.22 7.40
C TYR A 608 2.36 0.60 7.79
N ARG A 609 2.91 -0.34 7.02
CA ARG A 609 4.27 -0.88 7.28
C ARG A 609 5.40 0.13 7.09
N GLN A 610 5.16 1.20 6.34
CA GLN A 610 6.14 2.27 6.17
C GLN A 610 6.14 3.22 7.38
N LEU A 611 4.97 3.39 8.03
CA LEU A 611 4.80 4.31 9.16
C LEU A 611 5.10 3.68 10.53
N PHE A 612 4.97 2.36 10.66
CA PHE A 612 5.11 1.58 11.90
C PHE A 612 6.05 0.40 11.70
#